data_AF-A0A382ELL1-F1
#
_entry.id   AF-A0A382ELL1-F1
#
_cell.length_a   1.000
_cell.length_b   1.000
_cell.length_c   1.000
_cell.angle_alpha   90.00
_cell.angle_beta   90.00
_cell.angle_gamma   90.00
#
_symmetry.space_group_name_H-M   'P 1'
#
loop_
_entity.id
_entity.type
_entity.pdbx_description
1 polymer ?
#
loop_
_entity_poly.entity_id
_entity_poly.type
_entity_poly.pdbx_seq_one_letter_code
_entity_poly.pdbx_strand_id
1 'polypeptide(L)'
;MNKHNTRYTILIIFFVQILYAQHHWETAIFADDNWRYVLPTSEMPSGWNTISFDDNIWNEGPGGFGYSDGDDGTIISTTISVYLRTDFFVTDVTKLSTAILSADYDDGFIAYINGNEIGRSYNLPEPGTFVDFNEVTSYDHEASLYNGGQPESFVIDSIALDTLLTDGDNVLAIQVHNVGINSSDMSSNFFLTFGISDNSMFYSDPPSWFQAPFSFLQSNLPIVIIDTNDEEIVNDPRIIAHMGIINNETGMNHMGDPFNGYDGQISIEIRGSSSQNFPKKQYALETQDSEGENLNVPILGMPEENDWILHAPYSDKSLLRNYLAYELARDMGSYASRTRFCELVINGDYKGLYIFMEKIKQDNNRVDISKLEPDETSGDNLTGGYIVKIDKWNGETNDGWYSEPLLDDFDGLWYQFHYPKPDNIVEEQRDYIMDYITDFETIMSSDTYNDPAEGYYEKVNLESFIDVSFLGEISKNVDAYRLSAYMYKDKDSVDGRLTMGPIWDYNLAFGNADYYDGWNPEGWQMDVELGNDGFKIPFWWYRI
;
A
#
# COMPACT_ATOMS: atom_id res chain seq x y z
N MET A 1 69.30 43.20 5.85
CA MET A 1 68.58 41.98 6.28
C MET A 1 67.16 42.07 5.75
N ASN A 2 66.68 40.96 5.19
CA ASN A 2 65.32 40.64 4.69
C ASN A 2 64.90 41.20 3.31
N LYS A 3 65.19 40.39 2.27
CA LYS A 3 64.44 40.32 1.03
C LYS A 3 63.21 39.43 1.28
N HIS A 4 61.99 39.99 1.21
CA HIS A 4 60.77 39.19 1.15
C HIS A 4 60.52 38.75 -0.29
N ASN A 5 60.65 37.44 -0.55
CA ASN A 5 60.16 36.80 -1.76
C ASN A 5 58.68 36.47 -1.56
N THR A 6 57.79 37.20 -2.24
CA THR A 6 56.37 36.84 -2.34
C THR A 6 56.23 35.72 -3.37
N ARG A 7 55.92 34.50 -2.92
CA ARG A 7 55.55 33.38 -3.80
C ARG A 7 54.05 33.48 -4.09
N TYR A 8 53.67 33.57 -5.35
CA TYR A 8 52.30 33.40 -5.80
C TYR A 8 52.02 31.91 -5.98
N THR A 9 51.13 31.35 -5.17
CA THR A 9 50.60 30.00 -5.36
C THR A 9 49.43 30.09 -6.34
N ILE A 10 49.60 29.58 -7.55
CA ILE A 10 48.52 29.42 -8.52
C ILE A 10 47.72 28.18 -8.12
N LEU A 11 46.50 28.39 -7.63
CA LEU A 11 45.54 27.31 -7.35
C LEU A 11 44.87 26.92 -8.68
N ILE A 12 45.27 25.79 -9.26
CA ILE A 12 44.60 25.21 -10.41
C ILE A 12 43.40 24.42 -9.87
N ILE A 13 42.20 24.99 -10.00
CA ILE A 13 40.95 24.31 -9.69
C ILE A 13 40.61 23.43 -10.89
N PHE A 14 40.78 22.11 -10.75
CA PHE A 14 40.21 21.15 -11.68
C PHE A 14 38.70 21.07 -11.43
N PHE A 15 37.91 21.62 -12.34
CA PHE A 15 36.50 21.26 -12.46
C PHE A 15 36.44 19.85 -13.04
N VAL A 16 36.29 18.84 -12.18
CA VAL A 16 35.83 17.53 -12.62
C VAL A 16 34.32 17.68 -12.84
N GLN A 17 33.91 17.87 -14.09
CA GLN A 17 32.52 17.63 -14.46
C GLN A 17 32.30 16.12 -14.37
N ILE A 18 31.66 15.68 -13.29
CA ILE A 18 31.08 14.34 -13.21
C ILE A 18 29.88 14.37 -14.16
N LEU A 19 30.09 13.94 -15.40
CA LEU A 19 28.99 13.52 -16.26
C LEU A 19 28.41 12.27 -15.61
N TYR A 20 27.29 12.41 -14.92
CA TYR A 20 26.46 11.25 -14.64
C TYR A 20 26.03 10.69 -16.00
N ALA A 21 26.28 9.40 -16.22
CA ALA A 21 25.65 8.68 -17.32
C ALA A 21 24.13 8.90 -17.16
N GLN A 22 23.49 9.52 -18.14
CA GLN A 22 22.05 9.62 -18.15
C GLN A 22 21.54 8.31 -18.71
N HIS A 23 20.82 7.58 -17.87
CA HIS A 23 19.97 6.50 -18.35
C HIS A 23 18.86 7.13 -19.20
N HIS A 24 18.61 6.56 -20.37
CA HIS A 24 17.52 6.94 -21.25
C HIS A 24 16.89 5.70 -21.89
N TRP A 25 15.83 5.93 -22.66
CA TRP A 25 15.05 4.87 -23.29
C TRP A 25 15.09 5.06 -24.80
N GLU A 26 15.16 3.95 -25.52
CA GLU A 26 15.16 3.93 -26.99
C GLU A 26 14.31 2.78 -27.51
N THR A 27 13.53 3.02 -28.55
CA THR A 27 12.68 2.00 -29.18
C THR A 27 13.40 1.41 -30.38
N ALA A 28 13.66 0.09 -30.30
CA ALA A 28 14.33 -0.69 -31.32
C ALA A 28 13.38 -1.24 -32.38
N ILE A 29 12.13 -1.50 -32.00
CA ILE A 29 11.07 -2.00 -32.88
C ILE A 29 9.81 -1.16 -32.64
N PHE A 30 9.28 -0.56 -33.70
CA PHE A 30 7.99 0.10 -33.73
C PHE A 30 6.91 -0.78 -34.35
N ALA A 31 5.65 -0.55 -33.98
CA ALA A 31 4.54 -1.29 -34.58
C ALA A 31 4.47 -1.09 -36.10
N ASP A 32 4.81 0.08 -36.64
CA ASP A 32 4.78 0.37 -38.07
C ASP A 32 6.09 0.03 -38.82
N ASP A 33 7.06 -0.58 -38.14
CA ASP A 33 8.19 -1.23 -38.80
C ASP A 33 7.70 -2.34 -39.73
N ASN A 34 8.57 -2.84 -40.59
CA ASN A 34 8.21 -3.86 -41.55
C ASN A 34 8.54 -5.25 -41.03
N TRP A 35 7.54 -6.12 -40.96
CA TRP A 35 7.61 -7.46 -40.38
C TRP A 35 7.36 -8.54 -41.43
N ARG A 36 7.87 -9.73 -41.18
CA ARG A 36 7.48 -10.96 -41.87
C ARG A 36 6.26 -11.56 -41.17
N TYR A 37 5.30 -12.05 -41.94
CA TYR A 37 4.11 -12.69 -41.38
C TYR A 37 3.59 -13.89 -42.18
N VAL A 38 2.89 -14.78 -41.48
CA VAL A 38 2.17 -15.91 -42.07
C VAL A 38 0.84 -16.17 -41.36
N LEU A 39 -0.18 -16.50 -42.14
CA LEU A 39 -1.46 -17.03 -41.65
C LEU A 39 -1.37 -18.56 -41.74
N PRO A 40 -1.14 -19.27 -40.62
CA PRO A 40 -0.88 -20.70 -40.65
C PRO A 40 -2.13 -21.51 -41.01
N THR A 41 -1.95 -22.55 -41.81
CA THR A 41 -2.97 -23.59 -42.05
C THR A 41 -2.63 -24.93 -41.36
N SER A 42 -1.49 -24.97 -40.69
CA SER A 42 -0.94 -26.10 -39.94
C SER A 42 0.11 -25.56 -38.97
N GLU A 43 0.52 -26.40 -38.02
CA GLU A 43 1.55 -26.04 -37.04
C GLU A 43 2.85 -25.55 -37.69
N MET A 44 3.45 -24.53 -37.07
CA MET A 44 4.67 -23.93 -37.57
C MET A 44 5.87 -24.85 -37.34
N PRO A 45 6.89 -24.84 -38.21
CA PRO A 45 8.06 -25.66 -37.99
C PRO A 45 8.75 -25.29 -36.66
N SER A 46 9.30 -26.29 -35.98
CA SER A 46 10.06 -26.06 -34.75
C SER A 46 11.17 -25.04 -34.99
N GLY A 47 11.29 -24.07 -34.07
CA GLY A 47 12.29 -23.00 -34.17
C GLY A 47 11.92 -21.84 -35.09
N TRP A 48 10.66 -21.75 -35.56
CA TRP A 48 10.16 -20.60 -36.31
C TRP A 48 10.36 -19.26 -35.59
N ASN A 49 10.54 -19.26 -34.28
CA ASN A 49 10.76 -18.07 -33.47
C ASN A 49 12.25 -17.82 -33.15
N THR A 50 13.17 -18.52 -33.83
CA THR A 50 14.63 -18.37 -33.64
C THR A 50 15.29 -17.66 -34.82
N ILE A 51 16.41 -16.98 -34.56
CA ILE A 51 17.16 -16.20 -35.57
C ILE A 51 17.65 -17.05 -36.75
N SER A 52 17.79 -18.37 -36.56
CA SER A 52 18.32 -19.28 -37.58
C SER A 52 17.28 -19.74 -38.61
N PHE A 53 15.99 -19.46 -38.37
CA PHE A 53 14.93 -19.90 -39.27
C PHE A 53 14.80 -18.98 -40.49
N ASP A 54 14.73 -19.60 -41.66
CA ASP A 54 14.55 -18.96 -42.96
C ASP A 54 13.07 -18.63 -43.22
N ASP A 55 12.73 -17.35 -43.13
CA ASP A 55 11.38 -16.81 -43.35
C ASP A 55 11.21 -16.15 -44.73
N ASN A 56 12.10 -16.39 -45.70
CA ASN A 56 12.02 -15.79 -47.05
C ASN A 56 10.72 -16.11 -47.81
N ILE A 57 9.97 -17.13 -47.37
CA ILE A 57 8.68 -17.51 -47.95
C ILE A 57 7.49 -16.83 -47.26
N TRP A 58 7.71 -16.12 -46.16
CA TRP A 58 6.68 -15.38 -45.44
C TRP A 58 6.35 -14.09 -46.19
N ASN A 59 5.11 -13.64 -46.01
CA ASN A 59 4.70 -12.34 -46.53
C ASN A 59 5.38 -11.23 -45.73
N GLU A 60 5.33 -10.01 -46.23
CA GLU A 60 6.01 -8.86 -45.65
C GLU A 60 5.09 -7.64 -45.73
N GLY A 61 5.05 -6.86 -44.66
CA GLY A 61 4.26 -5.65 -44.58
C GLY A 61 4.57 -4.84 -43.33
N PRO A 62 4.15 -3.56 -43.27
CA PRO A 62 4.20 -2.78 -42.04
C PRO A 62 3.38 -3.47 -40.95
N GLY A 63 3.83 -3.43 -39.70
CA GLY A 63 3.13 -4.04 -38.58
C GLY A 63 1.83 -3.33 -38.20
N GLY A 64 1.18 -3.81 -37.14
CA GLY A 64 -0.27 -3.67 -36.98
C GLY A 64 -0.96 -4.61 -37.97
N PHE A 65 -0.93 -5.92 -37.69
CA PHE A 65 -1.59 -6.93 -38.53
C PHE A 65 -2.96 -7.24 -37.97
N GLY A 66 -3.99 -7.06 -38.79
CA GLY A 66 -5.35 -7.18 -38.29
C GLY A 66 -6.44 -6.95 -39.32
N TYR A 67 -7.65 -6.75 -38.83
CA TYR A 67 -8.80 -6.39 -39.64
C TYR A 67 -9.90 -5.70 -38.82
N SER A 68 -10.80 -5.00 -39.52
CA SER A 68 -12.01 -4.31 -39.01
C SER A 68 -11.80 -2.99 -38.25
N ASP A 69 -10.70 -2.79 -37.52
CA ASP A 69 -10.54 -1.62 -36.63
C ASP A 69 -9.98 -0.37 -37.32
N GLY A 70 -9.32 -0.55 -38.47
CA GLY A 70 -8.86 0.55 -39.32
C GLY A 70 -7.62 1.29 -38.82
N ASP A 71 -6.92 0.70 -37.86
CA ASP A 71 -5.65 1.14 -37.28
C ASP A 71 -4.46 0.22 -37.65
N ASP A 72 -4.73 -0.92 -38.30
CA ASP A 72 -3.73 -1.86 -38.81
C ASP A 72 -2.93 -1.33 -40.02
N GLY A 73 -1.60 -1.44 -39.95
CA GLY A 73 -0.72 -1.20 -41.08
C GLY A 73 -0.84 -2.25 -42.19
N THR A 74 -1.08 -3.51 -41.84
CA THR A 74 -1.31 -4.62 -42.79
C THR A 74 -2.63 -5.32 -42.53
N ILE A 75 -3.57 -5.13 -43.45
CA ILE A 75 -4.87 -5.82 -43.42
C ILE A 75 -4.72 -7.28 -43.86
N ILE A 76 -5.12 -8.20 -42.99
CA ILE A 76 -5.12 -9.65 -43.23
C ILE A 76 -6.56 -10.19 -43.34
N SER A 77 -6.69 -11.43 -43.82
CA SER A 77 -7.99 -12.12 -43.80
C SER A 77 -8.27 -12.69 -42.41
N THR A 78 -9.55 -12.76 -42.03
CA THR A 78 -10.03 -13.41 -40.80
C THR A 78 -9.35 -14.75 -40.57
N THR A 79 -8.78 -14.91 -39.38
CA THR A 79 -7.94 -16.05 -39.00
C THR A 79 -8.13 -16.37 -37.52
N ILE A 80 -7.72 -17.56 -37.08
CA ILE A 80 -7.54 -17.84 -35.65
C ILE A 80 -6.24 -17.23 -35.16
N SER A 81 -5.18 -17.30 -35.96
CA SER A 81 -3.87 -16.79 -35.57
C SER A 81 -3.10 -16.18 -36.73
N VAL A 82 -2.15 -15.33 -36.38
CA VAL A 82 -1.12 -14.80 -37.28
C VAL A 82 0.23 -14.88 -36.57
N TYR A 83 1.26 -15.31 -37.30
CA TYR A 83 2.61 -15.42 -36.81
C TYR A 83 3.45 -14.31 -37.43
N LEU A 84 4.16 -13.58 -36.59
CA LEU A 84 4.89 -12.36 -36.91
C LEU A 84 6.35 -12.52 -36.52
N ARG A 85 7.24 -11.92 -37.31
CA ARG A 85 8.66 -11.88 -37.03
C ARG A 85 9.30 -10.59 -37.52
N THR A 86 10.24 -10.07 -36.76
CA THR A 86 11.12 -8.99 -37.20
C THR A 86 12.50 -9.15 -36.58
N ASP A 87 13.52 -8.84 -37.37
CA ASP A 87 14.90 -8.88 -36.93
C ASP A 87 15.32 -7.49 -36.42
N PHE A 88 16.16 -7.46 -35.40
CA PHE A 88 16.74 -6.24 -34.87
C PHE A 88 18.20 -6.47 -34.46
N PHE A 89 19.00 -5.42 -34.51
CA PHE A 89 20.43 -5.49 -34.22
C PHE A 89 20.72 -4.96 -32.82
N VAL A 90 21.50 -5.69 -32.02
CA VAL A 90 22.02 -5.25 -30.72
C VAL A 90 23.51 -5.00 -30.84
N THR A 91 23.93 -3.76 -30.57
CA THR A 91 25.35 -3.38 -30.71
C THR A 91 26.20 -3.90 -29.55
N ASP A 92 25.68 -3.79 -28.32
CA ASP A 92 26.36 -4.19 -27.09
C ASP A 92 25.30 -4.49 -26.02
N VAL A 93 25.07 -5.78 -25.75
CA VAL A 93 24.08 -6.23 -24.75
C VAL A 93 24.37 -5.64 -23.36
N THR A 94 25.64 -5.41 -23.03
CA THR A 94 26.03 -4.89 -21.70
C THR A 94 25.57 -3.45 -21.46
N LYS A 95 25.10 -2.76 -22.49
CA LYS A 95 24.52 -1.42 -22.40
C LYS A 95 23.02 -1.42 -22.14
N LEU A 96 22.35 -2.55 -22.31
CA LEU A 96 20.90 -2.67 -22.13
C LEU A 96 20.60 -3.01 -20.66
N SER A 97 19.99 -2.07 -19.92
CA SER A 97 19.66 -2.28 -18.51
C SER A 97 18.32 -3.00 -18.31
N THR A 98 17.42 -2.89 -19.29
CA THR A 98 16.09 -3.49 -19.27
C THR A 98 15.45 -3.39 -20.65
N ALA A 99 14.45 -4.22 -20.94
CA ALA A 99 13.61 -4.09 -22.11
C ALA A 99 12.14 -4.10 -21.72
N ILE A 100 11.31 -3.45 -22.52
CA ILE A 100 9.87 -3.43 -22.40
C ILE A 100 9.29 -3.84 -23.74
N LEU A 101 8.55 -4.93 -23.73
CA LEU A 101 7.61 -5.24 -24.79
C LEU A 101 6.30 -4.53 -24.46
N SER A 102 5.92 -3.55 -25.28
CA SER A 102 4.60 -2.94 -25.23
C SER A 102 3.70 -3.63 -26.26
N ALA A 103 2.63 -4.26 -25.78
CA ALA A 103 1.69 -5.06 -26.56
C ALA A 103 0.30 -4.40 -26.56
N ASP A 104 -0.15 -3.99 -27.73
CA ASP A 104 -1.52 -3.53 -27.99
C ASP A 104 -2.14 -4.50 -28.99
N TYR A 105 -3.06 -5.33 -28.51
CA TYR A 105 -3.45 -6.56 -29.20
C TYR A 105 -4.93 -6.89 -29.03
N ASP A 106 -5.44 -7.66 -29.97
CA ASP A 106 -6.78 -8.25 -29.93
C ASP A 106 -6.73 -9.61 -30.67
N ASP A 107 -7.03 -10.75 -30.05
CA ASP A 107 -7.44 -10.95 -28.65
C ASP A 107 -6.32 -11.41 -27.71
N GLY A 108 -5.28 -12.04 -28.23
CA GLY A 108 -4.25 -12.68 -27.40
C GLY A 108 -2.94 -12.82 -28.13
N PHE A 109 -1.84 -12.97 -27.39
CA PHE A 109 -0.53 -13.11 -28.01
C PHE A 109 0.46 -13.90 -27.15
N ILE A 110 1.51 -14.38 -27.80
CA ILE A 110 2.71 -14.91 -27.15
C ILE A 110 3.93 -14.36 -27.90
N ALA A 111 4.84 -13.73 -27.18
CA ALA A 111 6.04 -13.10 -27.71
C ALA A 111 7.32 -13.84 -27.29
N TYR A 112 8.27 -13.88 -28.22
CA TYR A 112 9.54 -14.57 -28.09
C TYR A 112 10.70 -13.69 -28.54
N ILE A 113 11.81 -13.75 -27.82
CA ILE A 113 13.11 -13.27 -28.29
C ILE A 113 14.03 -14.47 -28.48
N ASN A 114 14.56 -14.63 -29.69
CA ASN A 114 15.49 -15.71 -30.05
C ASN A 114 15.02 -17.12 -29.63
N GLY A 115 13.71 -17.36 -29.69
CA GLY A 115 13.07 -18.64 -29.34
C GLY A 115 12.67 -18.80 -27.88
N ASN A 116 13.02 -17.85 -27.01
CA ASN A 116 12.64 -17.85 -25.60
C ASN A 116 11.41 -16.95 -25.40
N GLU A 117 10.42 -17.45 -24.66
CA GLU A 117 9.21 -16.69 -24.37
C GLU A 117 9.50 -15.55 -23.40
N ILE A 118 9.01 -14.35 -23.73
CA ILE A 118 9.23 -13.12 -22.94
C ILE A 118 7.93 -12.53 -22.39
N GLY A 119 6.78 -12.98 -22.86
CA GLY A 119 5.48 -12.51 -22.42
C GLY A 119 4.35 -13.16 -23.20
N ARG A 120 3.18 -13.27 -22.57
CA ARG A 120 1.93 -13.71 -23.21
C ARG A 120 0.74 -13.05 -22.56
N SER A 121 -0.37 -13.00 -23.28
CA SER A 121 -1.66 -12.58 -22.74
C SER A 121 -2.21 -13.59 -21.73
N TYR A 122 -2.92 -13.09 -20.73
CA TYR A 122 -3.45 -13.87 -19.60
C TYR A 122 -4.66 -14.75 -19.99
N ASN A 123 -5.22 -14.54 -21.19
CA ASN A 123 -6.34 -15.30 -21.75
C ASN A 123 -5.91 -16.54 -22.56
N LEU A 124 -4.61 -16.84 -22.61
CA LEU A 124 -4.03 -18.07 -23.18
C LEU A 124 -3.54 -19.02 -22.06
N PRO A 125 -3.20 -20.29 -22.37
CA PRO A 125 -2.67 -21.23 -21.37
C PRO A 125 -1.45 -20.69 -20.60
N GLU A 126 -1.19 -21.27 -19.42
CA GLU A 126 -0.09 -20.84 -18.52
C GLU A 126 1.30 -20.79 -19.20
N PRO A 127 2.19 -19.86 -18.80
CA PRO A 127 3.53 -19.69 -19.39
C PRO A 127 4.32 -20.99 -19.52
N GLY A 128 5.02 -21.14 -20.65
CA GLY A 128 5.78 -22.35 -20.99
C GLY A 128 4.92 -23.51 -21.53
N THR A 129 3.59 -23.39 -21.52
CA THR A 129 2.71 -24.33 -22.24
C THR A 129 2.79 -24.05 -23.73
N PHE A 130 2.96 -25.11 -24.53
CA PHE A 130 2.89 -25.03 -25.99
C PHE A 130 1.47 -24.68 -26.43
N VAL A 131 1.36 -23.76 -27.38
CA VAL A 131 0.08 -23.26 -27.91
C VAL A 131 0.03 -23.58 -29.40
N ASP A 132 -0.96 -24.38 -29.80
CA ASP A 132 -1.16 -24.80 -31.19
C ASP A 132 -1.60 -23.60 -32.05
N PHE A 133 -1.28 -23.63 -33.35
CA PHE A 133 -1.66 -22.56 -34.29
C PHE A 133 -3.17 -22.26 -34.36
N ASN A 134 -4.02 -23.18 -33.94
CA ASN A 134 -5.48 -23.04 -33.95
C ASN A 134 -6.09 -22.94 -32.55
N GLU A 135 -5.28 -22.70 -31.52
CA GLU A 135 -5.76 -22.36 -30.18
C GLU A 135 -6.46 -21.00 -30.21
N VAL A 136 -7.51 -20.88 -29.42
CA VAL A 136 -8.29 -19.64 -29.26
C VAL A 136 -8.10 -19.09 -27.85
N THR A 137 -8.30 -17.78 -27.68
CA THR A 137 -8.30 -17.19 -26.34
C THR A 137 -9.55 -17.61 -25.56
N SER A 138 -9.44 -17.58 -24.23
CA SER A 138 -10.53 -17.98 -23.33
C SER A 138 -11.63 -16.92 -23.15
N TYR A 139 -11.34 -15.66 -23.49
CA TYR A 139 -12.26 -14.52 -23.52
C TYR A 139 -11.63 -13.37 -24.34
N ASP A 140 -12.49 -12.42 -24.71
CA ASP A 140 -12.16 -11.28 -25.56
C ASP A 140 -11.19 -10.30 -24.88
N HIS A 141 -10.35 -9.63 -25.66
CA HIS A 141 -9.50 -8.51 -25.23
C HIS A 141 -9.30 -7.52 -26.38
N GLU A 142 -9.46 -6.24 -26.10
CA GLU A 142 -9.44 -5.18 -27.12
C GLU A 142 -8.13 -4.39 -27.12
N ALA A 143 -7.65 -4.04 -28.31
CA ALA A 143 -6.62 -3.03 -28.47
C ALA A 143 -7.10 -1.67 -27.94
N SER A 144 -6.18 -0.87 -27.43
CA SER A 144 -6.46 0.36 -26.69
C SER A 144 -5.80 1.60 -27.29
N LEU A 145 -4.70 1.46 -28.05
CA LEU A 145 -3.97 2.62 -28.60
C LEU A 145 -4.83 3.48 -29.53
N TYR A 146 -5.69 2.88 -30.36
CA TYR A 146 -6.53 3.62 -31.31
C TYR A 146 -7.51 4.59 -30.61
N ASN A 147 -7.87 4.31 -29.35
CA ASN A 147 -8.75 5.15 -28.53
C ASN A 147 -7.99 5.98 -27.49
N GLY A 148 -6.67 6.14 -27.64
CA GLY A 148 -5.81 6.91 -26.75
C GLY A 148 -5.49 6.23 -25.42
N GLY A 149 -5.73 4.91 -25.31
CA GLY A 149 -5.30 4.08 -24.19
C GLY A 149 -3.79 3.82 -24.21
N GLN A 150 -3.35 2.84 -23.43
CA GLN A 150 -1.94 2.44 -23.32
C GLN A 150 -1.82 0.93 -23.57
N PRO A 151 -0.73 0.46 -24.22
CA PRO A 151 -0.45 -0.95 -24.39
C PRO A 151 -0.12 -1.61 -23.04
N GLU A 152 -0.36 -2.91 -22.94
CA GLU A 152 0.17 -3.73 -21.85
C GLU A 152 1.70 -3.77 -21.95
N SER A 153 2.40 -3.74 -20.81
CA SER A 153 3.87 -3.69 -20.77
C SER A 153 4.46 -4.88 -20.02
N PHE A 154 5.40 -5.57 -20.68
CA PHE A 154 6.12 -6.71 -20.15
C PHE A 154 7.59 -6.33 -19.96
N VAL A 155 8.02 -6.24 -18.71
CA VAL A 155 9.38 -5.82 -18.33
C VAL A 155 10.32 -7.02 -18.32
N ILE A 156 11.48 -6.85 -18.95
CA ILE A 156 12.56 -7.83 -19.04
C ILE A 156 13.78 -7.20 -18.38
N ASP A 157 14.27 -7.79 -17.28
CA ASP A 157 15.42 -7.26 -16.55
C ASP A 157 16.76 -7.55 -17.27
N SER A 158 17.84 -6.90 -16.84
CA SER A 158 19.16 -7.06 -17.44
C SER A 158 19.69 -8.50 -17.39
N ILE A 159 19.35 -9.27 -16.35
CA ILE A 159 19.82 -10.66 -16.19
C ILE A 159 19.16 -11.53 -17.27
N ALA A 160 17.87 -11.34 -17.49
CA ALA A 160 17.15 -11.99 -18.57
C ALA A 160 17.74 -11.57 -19.93
N LEU A 161 17.98 -10.27 -20.15
CA LEU A 161 18.56 -9.78 -21.41
C LEU A 161 19.92 -10.41 -21.74
N ASP A 162 20.80 -10.55 -20.75
CA ASP A 162 22.11 -11.20 -20.91
C ASP A 162 22.00 -12.66 -21.40
N THR A 163 20.87 -13.32 -21.14
CA THR A 163 20.60 -14.69 -21.60
C THR A 163 19.78 -14.76 -22.88
N LEU A 164 18.92 -13.76 -23.13
CA LEU A 164 17.98 -13.73 -24.25
C LEU A 164 18.61 -13.16 -25.52
N LEU A 165 19.53 -12.20 -25.38
CA LEU A 165 20.11 -11.44 -26.48
C LEU A 165 21.56 -11.85 -26.75
N THR A 166 21.99 -11.60 -27.98
CA THR A 166 23.38 -11.67 -28.38
C THR A 166 23.80 -10.38 -29.06
N ASP A 167 25.06 -9.97 -28.92
CA ASP A 167 25.62 -8.92 -29.78
C ASP A 167 25.48 -9.35 -31.25
N GLY A 168 24.84 -8.51 -32.06
CA GLY A 168 24.50 -8.80 -33.44
C GLY A 168 23.00 -8.93 -33.71
N ASP A 169 22.65 -9.79 -34.66
CA ASP A 169 21.27 -9.99 -35.10
C ASP A 169 20.48 -10.80 -34.06
N ASN A 170 19.28 -10.32 -33.76
CA ASN A 170 18.31 -10.95 -32.88
C ASN A 170 16.94 -10.91 -33.57
N VAL A 171 16.02 -11.79 -33.15
CA VAL A 171 14.65 -11.82 -33.68
C VAL A 171 13.63 -11.66 -32.56
N LEU A 172 12.64 -10.78 -32.80
CA LEU A 172 11.39 -10.75 -32.06
C LEU A 172 10.34 -11.50 -32.89
N ALA A 173 9.72 -12.50 -32.28
CA ALA A 173 8.73 -13.35 -32.92
C ALA A 173 7.47 -13.40 -32.07
N ILE A 174 6.29 -13.34 -32.69
CA ILE A 174 5.02 -13.23 -31.98
C ILE A 174 3.99 -14.12 -32.68
N GLN A 175 3.19 -14.86 -31.91
CA GLN A 175 1.95 -15.46 -32.40
C GLN A 175 0.78 -14.76 -31.74
N VAL A 176 -0.15 -14.26 -32.55
CA VAL A 176 -1.37 -13.58 -32.12
C VAL A 176 -2.54 -14.52 -32.36
N HIS A 177 -3.49 -14.57 -31.43
CA HIS A 177 -4.62 -15.48 -31.42
C HIS A 177 -5.91 -14.72 -31.16
N ASN A 178 -6.96 -15.09 -31.88
CA ASN A 178 -8.32 -14.62 -31.65
C ASN A 178 -9.09 -15.54 -30.72
N VAL A 179 -10.17 -15.03 -30.13
CA VAL A 179 -11.18 -15.79 -29.37
C VAL A 179 -11.94 -16.80 -30.24
N GLY A 180 -11.86 -16.64 -31.56
CA GLY A 180 -12.30 -17.64 -32.51
C GLY A 180 -12.24 -17.18 -33.97
N ILE A 181 -12.47 -18.11 -34.90
CA ILE A 181 -12.45 -17.84 -36.35
C ILE A 181 -13.55 -16.85 -36.81
N ASN A 182 -14.55 -16.59 -35.97
CA ASN A 182 -15.61 -15.62 -36.26
C ASN A 182 -15.44 -14.32 -35.45
N SER A 183 -14.26 -14.07 -34.84
CA SER A 183 -13.99 -12.80 -34.18
C SER A 183 -14.21 -11.64 -35.15
N SER A 184 -14.74 -10.53 -34.64
CA SER A 184 -15.08 -9.33 -35.42
C SER A 184 -13.84 -8.64 -35.98
N ASP A 185 -12.74 -8.76 -35.26
CA ASP A 185 -11.53 -7.95 -35.33
C ASP A 185 -10.30 -8.82 -35.03
N MET A 186 -9.13 -8.20 -35.23
CA MET A 186 -7.82 -8.61 -34.74
C MET A 186 -6.94 -7.38 -34.83
N SER A 187 -6.11 -7.15 -33.82
CA SER A 187 -5.14 -6.05 -33.78
C SER A 187 -3.81 -6.57 -33.23
N SER A 188 -2.67 -6.09 -33.75
CA SER A 188 -1.34 -6.56 -33.33
C SER A 188 -0.23 -5.50 -33.44
N ASN A 189 -0.25 -4.55 -32.53
CA ASN A 189 0.71 -3.46 -32.43
C ASN A 189 1.74 -3.75 -31.32
N PHE A 190 2.97 -4.07 -31.72
CA PHE A 190 4.06 -4.40 -30.78
C PHE A 190 5.24 -3.45 -30.89
N PHE A 191 5.79 -3.08 -29.74
CA PHE A 191 6.97 -2.23 -29.63
C PHE A 191 7.98 -2.88 -28.69
N LEU A 192 9.27 -2.78 -29.02
CA LEU A 192 10.37 -3.20 -28.15
C LEU A 192 11.24 -2.00 -27.81
N THR A 193 11.26 -1.63 -26.54
CA THR A 193 11.99 -0.45 -26.03
C THR A 193 13.04 -0.88 -25.01
N PHE A 194 14.27 -0.42 -25.17
CA PHE A 194 15.38 -0.70 -24.26
C PHE A 194 15.71 0.51 -23.39
N GLY A 195 16.06 0.25 -22.13
CA GLY A 195 16.75 1.22 -21.28
C GLY A 195 18.26 1.13 -21.53
N ILE A 196 18.89 2.26 -21.87
CA ILE A 196 20.33 2.34 -22.15
C ILE A 196 21.06 2.88 -20.91
N SER A 197 22.07 2.14 -20.44
CA SER A 197 22.78 2.41 -19.19
C SER A 197 23.77 3.58 -19.25
N ASP A 198 23.98 4.17 -20.42
CA ASP A 198 24.80 5.36 -20.63
C ASP A 198 24.28 6.23 -21.78
N ASN A 199 25.02 7.28 -22.13
CA ASN A 199 24.60 8.25 -23.17
C ASN A 199 24.77 7.74 -24.61
N SER A 200 25.00 6.45 -24.84
CA SER A 200 25.11 5.88 -26.19
C SER A 200 23.76 5.91 -26.88
N MET A 201 23.74 6.22 -28.18
CA MET A 201 22.51 6.21 -28.97
C MET A 201 22.53 5.04 -29.96
N PHE A 202 21.65 4.05 -29.78
CA PHE A 202 21.60 2.86 -30.64
C PHE A 202 20.34 2.81 -31.52
N TYR A 203 19.21 3.27 -31.01
CA TYR A 203 17.90 3.25 -31.66
C TYR A 203 17.24 4.64 -31.63
N SER A 204 15.92 4.69 -31.83
CA SER A 204 15.14 5.93 -31.92
C SER A 204 14.50 6.31 -30.59
N ASP A 205 14.08 7.57 -30.45
CA ASP A 205 13.30 8.02 -29.29
C ASP A 205 12.00 7.21 -29.15
N PRO A 206 11.56 6.88 -27.91
CA PRO A 206 10.33 6.13 -27.71
C PRO A 206 9.07 6.86 -28.22
N PRO A 207 8.00 6.13 -28.56
CA PRO A 207 6.71 6.71 -28.90
C PRO A 207 6.25 7.73 -27.85
N SER A 208 5.52 8.77 -28.27
CA SER A 208 5.08 9.84 -27.35
C SER A 208 4.17 9.37 -26.21
N TRP A 209 3.54 8.21 -26.35
CA TRP A 209 2.74 7.58 -25.30
C TRP A 209 3.58 6.75 -24.32
N PHE A 210 4.82 6.38 -24.67
CA PHE A 210 5.67 5.53 -23.86
C PHE A 210 5.96 6.19 -22.51
N GLN A 211 5.73 5.43 -21.44
CA GLN A 211 6.10 5.81 -20.08
C GLN A 211 7.14 4.82 -19.57
N ALA A 212 8.32 5.35 -19.23
CA ALA A 212 9.33 4.56 -18.54
C ALA A 212 8.76 4.00 -17.21
N PRO A 213 9.07 2.76 -16.84
CA PRO A 213 8.73 2.19 -15.55
C PRO A 213 9.25 3.10 -14.45
N PHE A 214 8.39 3.34 -13.47
CA PHE A 214 8.77 4.11 -12.30
C PHE A 214 9.81 3.32 -11.49
N SER A 215 11.00 3.88 -11.31
CA SER A 215 12.00 3.37 -10.38
C SER A 215 12.10 4.31 -9.19
N PHE A 216 11.75 3.81 -8.01
CA PHE A 216 11.90 4.56 -6.77
C PHE A 216 13.37 4.53 -6.32
N LEU A 217 14.08 5.65 -6.46
CA LEU A 217 15.50 5.75 -6.10
C LEU A 217 15.76 6.57 -4.84
N GLN A 218 14.90 7.56 -4.57
CA GLN A 218 15.13 8.54 -3.52
C GLN A 218 13.83 9.23 -3.06
N SER A 219 13.82 9.73 -1.83
CA SER A 219 12.75 10.58 -1.28
C SER A 219 13.27 11.56 -0.24
N ASN A 220 12.52 12.63 0.01
CA ASN A 220 12.75 13.51 1.15
C ASN A 220 12.12 12.94 2.44
N LEU A 221 11.33 11.87 2.33
CA LEU A 221 10.76 11.15 3.46
C LEU A 221 11.65 9.97 3.84
N PRO A 222 11.58 9.49 5.09
CA PRO A 222 12.18 8.22 5.47
C PRO A 222 11.78 7.10 4.51
N ILE A 223 12.72 6.21 4.19
CA ILE A 223 12.47 5.02 3.36
C ILE A 223 12.50 3.81 4.30
N VAL A 224 11.40 3.08 4.36
CA VAL A 224 11.26 1.81 5.07
C VAL A 224 11.41 0.70 4.03
N ILE A 225 12.41 -0.16 4.22
CA ILE A 225 12.69 -1.30 3.34
C ILE A 225 12.44 -2.57 4.14
N ILE A 226 11.61 -3.45 3.58
CA ILE A 226 11.29 -4.74 4.19
C ILE A 226 11.70 -5.85 3.23
N ASP A 227 12.42 -6.83 3.75
CA ASP A 227 12.76 -8.08 3.06
C ASP A 227 12.04 -9.22 3.79
N THR A 228 11.11 -9.88 3.08
CA THR A 228 10.31 -10.98 3.63
C THR A 228 10.93 -12.35 3.34
N ASN A 229 12.13 -12.41 2.76
CA ASN A 229 12.76 -13.65 2.29
C ASN A 229 11.84 -14.45 1.36
N ASP A 230 11.17 -13.76 0.44
CA ASP A 230 10.19 -14.29 -0.52
C ASP A 230 8.91 -14.90 0.12
N GLU A 231 8.67 -14.72 1.42
CA GLU A 231 7.42 -15.12 2.07
C GLU A 231 6.29 -14.10 1.83
N GLU A 232 5.06 -14.60 1.60
CA GLU A 232 3.86 -13.77 1.45
C GLU A 232 3.39 -13.26 2.82
N ILE A 233 3.20 -11.95 2.95
CA ILE A 233 2.61 -11.36 4.16
C ILE A 233 1.10 -11.61 4.15
N VAL A 234 0.62 -12.44 5.09
CA VAL A 234 -0.79 -12.72 5.32
C VAL A 234 -1.31 -12.01 6.58
N ASN A 235 -2.61 -12.11 6.88
CA ASN A 235 -3.21 -11.48 8.07
C ASN A 235 -2.90 -12.22 9.39
N ASP A 236 -2.85 -13.55 9.35
CA ASP A 236 -2.46 -14.41 10.48
C ASP A 236 -2.13 -15.80 9.89
N PRO A 237 -1.03 -16.45 10.29
CA PRO A 237 -0.01 -15.99 11.24
C PRO A 237 0.92 -14.92 10.66
N ARG A 238 1.55 -14.16 11.57
CA ARG A 238 2.68 -13.28 11.23
C ARG A 238 3.84 -14.06 10.63
N ILE A 239 4.57 -13.42 9.72
CA ILE A 239 5.84 -13.92 9.17
C ILE A 239 7.02 -13.14 9.76
N ILE A 240 8.22 -13.73 9.67
CA ILE A 240 9.47 -13.06 10.06
C ILE A 240 10.06 -12.35 8.84
N ALA A 241 10.46 -11.10 9.02
CA ALA A 241 11.07 -10.27 7.99
C ALA A 241 12.24 -9.46 8.56
N HIS A 242 13.04 -8.89 7.68
CA HIS A 242 14.04 -7.91 8.02
C HIS A 242 13.55 -6.51 7.64
N MET A 243 13.70 -5.53 8.52
CA MET A 243 13.36 -4.13 8.25
C MET A 243 14.59 -3.24 8.40
N GLY A 244 14.87 -2.47 7.36
CA GLY A 244 15.84 -1.37 7.37
C GLY A 244 15.14 -0.03 7.17
N ILE A 245 15.58 1.02 7.86
CA ILE A 245 15.07 2.38 7.71
C ILE A 245 16.20 3.34 7.37
N ILE A 246 16.01 4.12 6.31
CA ILE A 246 16.88 5.21 5.87
C ILE A 246 16.19 6.54 6.21
N ASN A 247 16.82 7.36 7.05
CA ASN A 247 16.31 8.66 7.49
C ASN A 247 17.44 9.68 7.74
N ASN A 248 17.93 10.26 6.65
CA ASN A 248 18.85 11.39 6.62
C ASN A 248 18.10 12.69 6.92
N GLU A 249 17.96 13.07 8.20
CA GLU A 249 17.11 14.19 8.67
C GLU A 249 17.31 15.55 7.96
N THR A 250 18.48 15.78 7.37
CA THR A 250 18.84 17.05 6.71
C THR A 250 19.13 16.89 5.21
N GLY A 251 18.98 15.69 4.66
CA GLY A 251 19.35 15.35 3.30
C GLY A 251 18.27 14.52 2.60
N MET A 252 18.54 14.20 1.34
CA MET A 252 17.71 13.27 0.58
C MET A 252 18.07 11.83 0.99
N ASN A 253 17.06 10.97 1.11
CA ASN A 253 17.24 9.54 1.33
C ASN A 253 17.35 8.85 -0.02
N HIS A 254 18.33 7.97 -0.20
CA HIS A 254 18.48 7.15 -1.39
C HIS A 254 18.39 5.66 -1.04
N MET A 255 17.86 4.84 -1.94
CA MET A 255 17.73 3.38 -1.73
C MET A 255 19.05 2.67 -1.42
N GLY A 256 20.19 3.24 -1.80
CA GLY A 256 21.53 2.69 -1.54
C GLY A 256 22.21 3.23 -0.28
N ASP A 257 21.57 4.12 0.47
CA ASP A 257 22.15 4.65 1.71
C ASP A 257 22.15 3.56 2.81
N PRO A 258 23.12 3.58 3.74
CA PRO A 258 23.11 2.66 4.87
C PRO A 258 21.91 2.91 5.78
N PHE A 259 21.34 1.85 6.34
CA PHE A 259 20.28 1.96 7.34
C PHE A 259 20.77 2.71 8.57
N ASN A 260 20.01 3.71 8.99
CA ASN A 260 20.35 4.59 10.11
C ASN A 260 19.15 4.96 10.99
N GLY A 261 17.92 4.59 10.61
CA GLY A 261 16.70 4.77 11.41
C GLY A 261 16.28 3.53 12.18
N TYR A 262 16.59 2.33 11.67
CA TYR A 262 16.42 1.01 12.28
C TYR A 262 17.05 -0.02 11.32
N ASP A 263 17.57 -1.12 11.86
CA ASP A 263 18.14 -2.21 11.08
C ASP A 263 18.04 -3.50 11.91
N GLY A 264 17.06 -4.35 11.62
CA GLY A 264 16.82 -5.53 12.43
C GLY A 264 15.60 -6.38 12.04
N GLN A 265 15.41 -7.46 12.80
CA GLN A 265 14.31 -8.40 12.60
C GLN A 265 12.98 -7.80 13.03
N ILE A 266 11.92 -8.15 12.31
CA ILE A 266 10.53 -7.88 12.68
C ILE A 266 9.67 -9.14 12.48
N SER A 267 8.54 -9.21 13.18
CA SER A 267 7.39 -9.98 12.69
C SER A 267 6.41 -9.03 12.00
N ILE A 268 5.71 -9.47 10.94
CA ILE A 268 4.80 -8.63 10.15
C ILE A 268 3.57 -9.40 9.68
N GLU A 269 2.42 -8.72 9.63
CA GLU A 269 1.15 -9.21 9.09
C GLU A 269 0.37 -8.09 8.38
N ILE A 270 -0.55 -8.48 7.50
CA ILE A 270 -1.63 -7.60 7.04
C ILE A 270 -2.54 -7.27 8.23
N ARG A 271 -2.98 -6.02 8.36
CA ARG A 271 -3.92 -5.59 9.41
C ARG A 271 -5.20 -4.94 8.92
N GLY A 272 -6.13 -4.77 9.85
CA GLY A 272 -7.40 -4.08 9.68
C GLY A 272 -8.55 -5.05 9.42
N SER A 273 -9.70 -4.55 8.98
CA SER A 273 -10.86 -5.39 8.67
C SER A 273 -11.28 -5.20 7.21
N SER A 274 -12.12 -4.23 6.89
CA SER A 274 -12.52 -3.93 5.52
C SER A 274 -11.34 -3.54 4.62
N SER A 275 -10.35 -2.85 5.19
CA SER A 275 -9.14 -2.40 4.50
C SER A 275 -8.28 -3.54 3.95
N GLN A 276 -8.41 -4.77 4.46
CA GLN A 276 -7.68 -5.91 3.92
C GLN A 276 -8.07 -6.20 2.46
N ASN A 277 -9.26 -5.78 2.03
CA ASN A 277 -9.72 -5.94 0.65
C ASN A 277 -9.20 -4.84 -0.30
N PHE A 278 -8.50 -3.84 0.21
CA PHE A 278 -7.93 -2.79 -0.64
C PHE A 278 -6.70 -3.31 -1.41
N PRO A 279 -6.45 -2.85 -2.65
CA PRO A 279 -5.23 -3.18 -3.38
C PRO A 279 -3.96 -2.83 -2.61
N LYS A 280 -3.93 -1.66 -1.97
CA LYS A 280 -2.83 -1.25 -1.10
C LYS A 280 -3.09 -1.73 0.34
N LYS A 281 -2.31 -2.73 0.77
CA LYS A 281 -2.39 -3.30 2.11
C LYS A 281 -1.79 -2.38 3.16
N GLN A 282 -2.21 -2.55 4.40
CA GLN A 282 -1.58 -1.93 5.56
C GLN A 282 -1.08 -3.03 6.49
N TYR A 283 -0.03 -2.74 7.24
CA TYR A 283 0.71 -3.76 7.98
C TYR A 283 0.81 -3.41 9.47
N ALA A 284 0.73 -4.44 10.31
CA ALA A 284 1.18 -4.39 11.69
C ALA A 284 2.53 -5.10 11.77
N LEU A 285 3.46 -4.56 12.54
CA LEU A 285 4.78 -5.15 12.72
C LEU A 285 5.24 -5.08 14.17
N GLU A 286 6.04 -6.05 14.58
CA GLU A 286 6.71 -6.09 15.88
C GLU A 286 8.22 -6.19 15.70
N THR A 287 8.99 -5.27 16.29
CA THR A 287 10.45 -5.39 16.30
C THR A 287 10.90 -6.48 17.26
N GLN A 288 11.87 -7.28 16.82
CA GLN A 288 12.32 -8.47 17.54
C GLN A 288 13.83 -8.52 17.68
N ASP A 289 14.29 -9.18 18.74
CA ASP A 289 15.70 -9.55 18.88
C ASP A 289 16.04 -10.82 18.08
N SER A 290 17.29 -11.28 18.19
CA SER A 290 17.76 -12.48 17.47
C SER A 290 17.12 -13.79 17.94
N GLU A 291 16.45 -13.80 19.08
CA GLU A 291 15.72 -14.95 19.62
C GLU A 291 14.23 -14.93 19.24
N GLY A 292 13.77 -13.85 18.59
CA GLY A 292 12.37 -13.66 18.21
C GLY A 292 11.51 -13.02 19.32
N GLU A 293 12.14 -12.54 20.39
CA GLU A 293 11.46 -11.88 21.50
C GLU A 293 11.25 -10.39 21.20
N ASN A 294 10.21 -9.80 21.81
CA ASN A 294 9.87 -8.39 21.60
C ASN A 294 11.02 -7.46 21.99
N LEU A 295 11.41 -6.59 21.06
CA LEU A 295 12.50 -5.64 21.21
C LEU A 295 11.98 -4.21 21.13
N ASN A 296 11.90 -3.53 22.27
CA ASN A 296 11.49 -2.12 22.31
C ASN A 296 12.60 -1.21 21.77
N VAL A 297 12.31 -0.43 20.73
CA VAL A 297 13.25 0.48 20.10
C VAL A 297 12.59 1.81 19.75
N PRO A 298 13.32 2.94 19.79
CA PRO A 298 12.80 4.20 19.29
C PRO A 298 12.88 4.22 17.76
N ILE A 299 11.79 4.55 17.08
CA ILE A 299 11.73 4.59 15.60
C ILE A 299 11.26 5.97 15.14
N LEU A 300 12.00 6.58 14.21
CA LEU A 300 11.66 7.86 13.55
C LEU A 300 11.33 9.02 14.52
N GLY A 301 11.97 9.03 15.70
CA GLY A 301 11.76 10.03 16.74
C GLY A 301 10.59 9.74 17.68
N MET A 302 9.92 8.60 17.54
CA MET A 302 8.92 8.11 18.49
C MET A 302 9.61 7.35 19.65
N PRO A 303 9.04 7.40 20.88
CA PRO A 303 9.55 6.67 22.05
C PRO A 303 9.65 5.16 21.83
N GLU A 304 10.42 4.48 22.67
CA GLU A 304 10.69 3.05 22.52
C GLU A 304 9.41 2.21 22.61
N GLU A 305 9.20 1.34 21.63
CA GLU A 305 8.18 0.30 21.66
C GLU A 305 8.53 -0.82 20.67
N ASN A 306 7.84 -1.95 20.77
CA ASN A 306 7.97 -3.03 19.81
C ASN A 306 6.80 -3.09 18.80
N ASP A 307 5.58 -2.67 19.14
CA ASP A 307 4.43 -2.77 18.23
C ASP A 307 4.21 -1.47 17.42
N TRP A 308 4.26 -1.60 16.09
CA TRP A 308 4.16 -0.50 15.14
C TRP A 308 3.18 -0.82 14.00
N ILE A 309 2.75 0.22 13.29
CA ILE A 309 1.82 0.13 12.16
C ILE A 309 2.39 0.89 10.96
N LEU A 310 2.35 0.26 9.80
CA LEU A 310 2.46 0.90 8.49
C LEU A 310 1.05 1.09 7.94
N HIS A 311 0.46 2.26 8.20
CA HIS A 311 -0.88 2.58 7.73
C HIS A 311 -0.85 3.00 6.25
N ALA A 312 -1.69 2.36 5.45
CA ALA A 312 -1.95 2.72 4.06
C ALA A 312 -3.25 3.55 3.97
N PRO A 313 -3.17 4.86 3.72
CA PRO A 313 -4.36 5.70 3.58
C PRO A 313 -5.04 5.53 2.20
N TYR A 314 -5.36 4.30 1.80
CA TYR A 314 -5.85 3.99 0.43
C TYR A 314 -7.18 4.69 0.08
N SER A 315 -8.12 4.70 1.02
CA SER A 315 -9.43 5.36 0.88
C SER A 315 -9.39 6.86 1.16
N ASP A 316 -8.28 7.38 1.71
CA ASP A 316 -8.08 8.80 1.95
C ASP A 316 -7.24 9.41 0.83
N LYS A 317 -7.87 10.09 -0.13
CA LYS A 317 -7.16 10.69 -1.28
C LYS A 317 -6.28 11.88 -0.92
N SER A 318 -6.39 12.43 0.29
CA SER A 318 -5.44 13.41 0.79
C SER A 318 -4.19 12.77 1.37
N LEU A 319 -4.30 11.52 1.86
CA LEU A 319 -3.30 10.78 2.63
C LEU A 319 -3.01 11.40 4.02
N LEU A 320 -3.75 12.43 4.45
CA LEU A 320 -3.42 13.27 5.60
C LEU A 320 -4.39 13.14 6.79
N ARG A 321 -5.55 12.51 6.66
CA ARG A 321 -6.65 12.72 7.63
C ARG A 321 -6.37 12.12 9.00
N ASN A 322 -5.87 10.89 9.05
CA ASN A 322 -5.39 10.29 10.29
C ASN A 322 -4.25 11.11 10.92
N TYR A 323 -3.28 11.51 10.08
CA TYR A 323 -2.17 12.35 10.53
C TYR A 323 -2.67 13.65 11.17
N LEU A 324 -3.55 14.38 10.47
CA LEU A 324 -4.09 15.66 10.91
C LEU A 324 -4.89 15.51 12.21
N ALA A 325 -5.78 14.52 12.31
CA ALA A 325 -6.55 14.29 13.52
C ALA A 325 -5.65 14.01 14.73
N TYR A 326 -4.65 13.14 14.57
CA TYR A 326 -3.75 12.76 15.66
C TYR A 326 -2.81 13.91 16.05
N GLU A 327 -2.34 14.72 15.11
CA GLU A 327 -1.59 15.95 15.43
C GLU A 327 -2.47 16.93 16.22
N LEU A 328 -3.71 17.19 15.77
CA LEU A 328 -4.62 18.09 16.48
C LEU A 328 -4.91 17.62 17.91
N ALA A 329 -5.14 16.32 18.12
CA ALA A 329 -5.33 15.77 19.46
C ALA A 329 -4.11 15.96 20.37
N ARG A 330 -2.90 15.79 19.83
CA ARG A 330 -1.65 16.06 20.57
C ARG A 330 -1.47 17.54 20.87
N ASP A 331 -1.79 18.42 19.93
CA ASP A 331 -1.74 19.87 20.13
C ASP A 331 -2.77 20.35 21.17
N MET A 332 -3.88 19.63 21.33
CA MET A 332 -4.86 19.83 22.40
C MET A 332 -4.38 19.32 23.77
N GLY A 333 -3.28 18.56 23.83
CA GLY A 333 -2.66 18.07 25.06
C GLY A 333 -2.99 16.62 25.42
N SER A 334 -3.79 15.94 24.59
CA SER A 334 -4.14 14.53 24.79
C SER A 334 -3.19 13.61 24.03
N TYR A 335 -2.94 12.41 24.56
CA TYR A 335 -2.23 11.40 23.78
C TYR A 335 -3.09 10.96 22.58
N ALA A 336 -2.46 10.97 21.40
CA ALA A 336 -2.90 10.26 20.21
C ALA A 336 -1.66 9.70 19.51
N SER A 337 -1.79 8.55 18.85
CA SER A 337 -0.67 7.85 18.22
C SER A 337 0.17 8.78 17.35
N ARG A 338 1.47 8.86 17.66
CA ARG A 338 2.44 9.62 16.87
C ARG A 338 2.58 8.99 15.49
N THR A 339 2.83 9.83 14.50
CA THR A 339 2.79 9.48 13.08
C THR A 339 4.00 10.09 12.36
N ARG A 340 4.54 9.35 11.38
CA ARG A 340 5.57 9.84 10.45
C ARG A 340 5.28 9.31 9.05
N PHE A 341 5.25 10.21 8.07
CA PHE A 341 5.18 9.79 6.67
C PHE A 341 6.47 9.07 6.27
N CYS A 342 6.34 8.00 5.50
CA CYS A 342 7.47 7.23 4.97
C CYS A 342 7.14 6.63 3.60
N GLU A 343 8.17 6.37 2.82
CA GLU A 343 8.09 5.55 1.61
C GLU A 343 8.30 4.09 1.99
N LEU A 344 7.50 3.17 1.44
CA LEU A 344 7.64 1.75 1.72
C LEU A 344 8.11 0.99 0.48
N VAL A 345 9.12 0.15 0.67
CA VAL A 345 9.61 -0.82 -0.31
C VAL A 345 9.58 -2.20 0.33
N ILE A 346 8.99 -3.20 -0.35
CA ILE A 346 8.96 -4.59 0.11
C ILE A 346 9.54 -5.47 -0.99
N ASN A 347 10.61 -6.22 -0.71
CA ASN A 347 11.31 -7.08 -1.67
C ASN A 347 11.71 -6.35 -2.97
N GLY A 348 12.17 -5.10 -2.84
CA GLY A 348 12.51 -4.23 -3.97
C GLY A 348 11.32 -3.56 -4.67
N ASP A 349 10.08 -3.98 -4.40
CA ASP A 349 8.88 -3.38 -4.98
C ASP A 349 8.39 -2.18 -4.15
N TYR A 350 8.28 -1.03 -4.81
CA TYR A 350 7.84 0.21 -4.19
C TYR A 350 6.33 0.23 -3.98
N LYS A 351 5.91 0.27 -2.72
CA LYS A 351 4.50 0.24 -2.30
C LYS A 351 3.87 1.64 -2.15
N GLY A 352 4.63 2.70 -2.39
CA GLY A 352 4.17 4.08 -2.26
C GLY A 352 4.30 4.67 -0.85
N LEU A 353 3.65 5.81 -0.64
CA LEU A 353 3.58 6.52 0.65
C LEU A 353 2.78 5.76 1.71
N TYR A 354 3.31 5.67 2.93
CA TYR A 354 2.67 5.15 4.13
C TYR A 354 2.78 6.15 5.28
N ILE A 355 2.02 5.90 6.34
CA ILE A 355 2.20 6.55 7.64
C ILE A 355 2.69 5.49 8.63
N PHE A 356 3.95 5.60 9.05
CA PHE A 356 4.49 4.83 10.16
C PHE A 356 3.94 5.40 11.48
N MET A 357 3.31 4.57 12.30
CA MET A 357 2.61 5.06 13.48
C MET A 357 2.55 4.07 14.65
N GLU A 358 2.29 4.61 15.84
CA GLU A 358 2.13 3.86 17.09
C GLU A 358 0.80 3.08 17.13
N LYS A 359 0.83 1.85 17.66
CA LYS A 359 -0.39 1.11 18.08
C LYS A 359 -0.87 1.63 19.44
N ILE A 360 -2.18 1.69 19.68
CA ILE A 360 -2.71 2.04 21.02
C ILE A 360 -2.31 0.94 22.00
N LYS A 361 -1.48 1.30 23.00
CA LYS A 361 -1.05 0.43 24.10
C LYS A 361 -1.03 1.18 25.42
N GLN A 362 -1.18 0.42 26.49
CA GLN A 362 -0.87 0.84 27.85
C GLN A 362 0.65 0.92 28.01
N ASP A 363 1.17 2.14 28.07
CA ASP A 363 2.60 2.45 28.25
C ASP A 363 2.75 3.91 28.67
N ASN A 364 3.80 4.23 29.43
CA ASN A 364 4.06 5.56 29.96
C ASN A 364 4.23 6.64 28.87
N ASN A 365 4.57 6.26 27.64
CA ASN A 365 4.67 7.18 26.50
C ASN A 365 3.47 7.09 25.54
N ARG A 366 2.45 6.30 25.88
CA ARG A 366 1.21 6.11 25.11
C ARG A 366 -0.01 6.39 26.01
N VAL A 367 -0.86 5.39 26.26
CA VAL A 367 -1.91 5.50 27.28
C VAL A 367 -1.27 5.23 28.64
N ASP A 368 -0.91 6.30 29.34
CA ASP A 368 -0.19 6.26 30.62
C ASP A 368 -1.16 5.96 31.77
N ILE A 369 -1.43 4.66 31.97
CA ILE A 369 -2.22 4.14 33.09
C ILE A 369 -1.50 2.93 33.70
N SER A 370 -1.83 2.62 34.96
CA SER A 370 -1.28 1.46 35.67
C SER A 370 -1.50 0.16 34.90
N LYS A 371 -0.53 -0.75 34.88
CA LYS A 371 -0.74 -2.13 34.39
C LYS A 371 -1.63 -2.92 35.35
N LEU A 372 -2.34 -3.90 34.79
CA LEU A 372 -3.22 -4.81 35.53
C LEU A 372 -2.88 -6.26 35.19
N GLU A 373 -2.29 -6.96 36.14
CA GLU A 373 -1.89 -8.37 36.00
C GLU A 373 -3.03 -9.33 36.42
N PRO A 374 -3.07 -10.59 35.93
CA PRO A 374 -4.17 -11.52 36.22
C PRO A 374 -4.39 -11.86 37.70
N ASP A 375 -3.38 -11.69 38.56
CA ASP A 375 -3.48 -11.95 40.01
C ASP A 375 -3.90 -10.71 40.83
N GLU A 376 -4.04 -9.55 40.20
CA GLU A 376 -4.52 -8.31 40.79
C GLU A 376 -6.07 -8.27 40.79
N THR A 377 -6.68 -9.02 41.69
CA THR A 377 -8.14 -9.25 41.72
C THR A 377 -8.88 -8.63 42.91
N SER A 378 -8.24 -7.75 43.69
CA SER A 378 -8.91 -7.08 44.81
C SER A 378 -8.25 -5.77 45.23
N GLY A 379 -8.98 -4.98 46.03
CA GLY A 379 -8.51 -3.70 46.54
C GLY A 379 -8.23 -2.70 45.42
N ASP A 380 -7.36 -1.73 45.67
CA ASP A 380 -6.99 -0.70 44.68
C ASP A 380 -6.34 -1.31 43.41
N ASN A 381 -5.67 -2.45 43.53
CA ASN A 381 -5.05 -3.12 42.38
C ASN A 381 -6.06 -3.54 41.31
N LEU A 382 -7.27 -3.94 41.71
CA LEU A 382 -8.36 -4.29 40.79
C LEU A 382 -8.95 -3.06 40.09
N THR A 383 -8.72 -1.86 40.61
CA THR A 383 -9.55 -0.71 40.22
C THR A 383 -9.15 -0.07 38.91
N GLY A 384 -8.03 -0.45 38.30
CA GLY A 384 -7.48 0.30 37.17
C GLY A 384 -6.54 -0.47 36.28
N GLY A 385 -6.19 0.17 35.16
CA GLY A 385 -5.43 -0.45 34.08
C GLY A 385 -6.31 -1.00 32.96
N TYR A 386 -7.53 -0.49 32.87
CA TYR A 386 -8.50 -0.88 31.87
C TYR A 386 -8.47 0.07 30.68
N ILE A 387 -8.44 -0.51 29.48
CA ILE A 387 -8.80 0.16 28.24
C ILE A 387 -9.91 -0.66 27.61
N VAL A 388 -11.06 -0.05 27.39
CA VAL A 388 -12.21 -0.67 26.70
C VAL A 388 -12.57 0.18 25.49
N LYS A 389 -13.25 -0.41 24.52
CA LYS A 389 -13.66 0.30 23.31
C LYS A 389 -15.07 -0.05 22.88
N ILE A 390 -15.72 0.88 22.20
CA ILE A 390 -16.96 0.65 21.44
C ILE A 390 -16.57 0.60 19.97
N ASP A 391 -16.80 -0.55 19.34
CA ASP A 391 -16.32 -0.82 17.99
C ASP A 391 -17.09 -1.98 17.33
N LYS A 392 -16.85 -2.20 16.03
CA LYS A 392 -17.38 -3.35 15.28
C LYS A 392 -16.80 -4.66 15.82
N TRP A 393 -17.58 -5.74 15.78
CA TRP A 393 -17.15 -7.09 16.21
C TRP A 393 -16.28 -7.80 15.16
N ASN A 394 -15.32 -7.08 14.59
CA ASN A 394 -14.39 -7.57 13.59
C ASN A 394 -12.95 -7.18 13.95
N GLY A 395 -11.98 -8.01 13.58
CA GLY A 395 -10.55 -7.78 13.90
C GLY A 395 -10.02 -8.70 15.01
N GLU A 396 -8.85 -8.33 15.54
CA GLU A 396 -8.09 -9.08 16.57
C GLU A 396 -8.85 -9.16 17.89
N THR A 397 -8.89 -10.38 18.46
CA THR A 397 -9.28 -10.66 19.86
C THR A 397 -10.61 -10.03 20.30
N ASN A 398 -11.73 -10.53 19.75
CA ASN A 398 -13.08 -10.04 20.07
C ASN A 398 -13.65 -10.73 21.33
N ASP A 399 -13.48 -10.10 22.49
CA ASP A 399 -14.20 -10.43 23.72
C ASP A 399 -14.69 -9.13 24.38
N GLY A 400 -15.78 -9.21 25.13
CA GLY A 400 -16.50 -8.04 25.62
C GLY A 400 -17.85 -8.37 26.22
N TRP A 401 -18.69 -7.36 26.35
CA TRP A 401 -20.04 -7.52 26.89
C TRP A 401 -21.03 -6.58 26.19
N TYR A 402 -22.30 -6.95 26.26
CA TYR A 402 -23.40 -6.09 25.86
C TYR A 402 -23.94 -5.36 27.09
N SER A 403 -23.93 -4.04 27.06
CA SER A 403 -24.63 -3.22 28.05
C SER A 403 -26.06 -2.96 27.58
N GLU A 404 -27.03 -3.36 28.41
CA GLU A 404 -28.45 -3.21 28.11
C GLU A 404 -28.87 -1.74 28.15
N PRO A 405 -29.83 -1.30 27.31
CA PRO A 405 -30.27 0.09 27.29
C PRO A 405 -30.98 0.47 28.59
N LEU A 406 -30.59 1.61 29.17
CA LEU A 406 -31.20 2.17 30.39
C LEU A 406 -32.31 3.20 30.09
N LEU A 407 -32.49 3.58 28.83
CA LEU A 407 -33.49 4.55 28.38
C LEU A 407 -34.27 3.98 27.18
N ASP A 408 -35.60 4.17 27.16
CA ASP A 408 -36.50 3.54 26.18
C ASP A 408 -36.20 3.89 24.71
N ASP A 409 -35.62 5.07 24.45
CA ASP A 409 -35.35 5.58 23.10
C ASP A 409 -33.93 5.26 22.60
N PHE A 410 -33.16 4.46 23.33
CA PHE A 410 -31.77 4.14 22.99
C PHE A 410 -31.53 2.62 22.91
N ASP A 411 -30.62 2.22 22.02
CA ASP A 411 -30.14 0.85 21.91
C ASP A 411 -29.04 0.57 22.93
N GLY A 412 -28.83 -0.71 23.26
CA GLY A 412 -27.68 -1.15 24.06
C GLY A 412 -26.37 -1.08 23.28
N LEU A 413 -25.26 -1.24 24.00
CA LEU A 413 -23.92 -1.01 23.46
C LEU A 413 -23.05 -2.25 23.63
N TRP A 414 -22.27 -2.56 22.60
CA TRP A 414 -21.22 -3.57 22.69
C TRP A 414 -19.90 -2.92 23.08
N TYR A 415 -19.42 -3.24 24.27
CA TYR A 415 -18.07 -2.91 24.73
C TYR A 415 -17.14 -4.09 24.46
N GLN A 416 -15.88 -3.78 24.15
CA GLN A 416 -14.82 -4.76 23.94
C GLN A 416 -13.64 -4.50 24.88
N PHE A 417 -13.04 -5.57 25.40
CA PHE A 417 -11.83 -5.49 26.20
C PHE A 417 -10.61 -5.23 25.29
N HIS A 418 -9.90 -4.12 25.50
CA HIS A 418 -8.65 -3.83 24.80
C HIS A 418 -7.44 -4.09 25.71
N TYR A 419 -7.49 -3.57 26.94
CA TYR A 419 -6.60 -3.95 28.04
C TYR A 419 -7.39 -4.15 29.35
N PRO A 420 -7.06 -5.19 30.16
CA PRO A 420 -6.21 -6.32 29.79
C PRO A 420 -6.75 -7.05 28.55
N LYS A 421 -5.85 -7.69 27.79
CA LYS A 421 -6.26 -8.43 26.59
C LYS A 421 -7.24 -9.55 26.97
N PRO A 422 -8.17 -9.95 26.08
CA PRO A 422 -9.13 -11.03 26.36
C PRO A 422 -8.55 -12.32 26.94
N ASP A 423 -7.37 -12.72 26.47
CA ASP A 423 -6.69 -13.95 26.94
C ASP A 423 -6.07 -13.79 28.34
N ASN A 424 -5.95 -12.57 28.86
CA ASN A 424 -5.32 -12.24 30.14
C ASN A 424 -6.33 -11.77 31.20
N ILE A 425 -7.50 -11.23 30.80
CA ILE A 425 -8.48 -10.67 31.75
C ILE A 425 -9.26 -11.78 32.48
N VAL A 426 -9.23 -11.76 33.81
CA VAL A 426 -9.91 -12.74 34.69
C VAL A 426 -11.32 -12.28 35.10
N GLU A 427 -12.12 -13.20 35.67
CA GLU A 427 -13.54 -12.96 35.99
C GLU A 427 -13.74 -11.75 36.92
N GLU A 428 -12.96 -11.63 38.00
CA GLU A 428 -13.07 -10.50 38.93
C GLU A 428 -12.77 -9.16 38.26
N GLN A 429 -11.87 -9.14 37.28
CA GLN A 429 -11.52 -7.94 36.53
C GLN A 429 -12.60 -7.57 35.50
N ARG A 430 -13.23 -8.57 34.87
CA ARG A 430 -14.39 -8.39 33.97
C ARG A 430 -15.56 -7.79 34.76
N ASP A 431 -15.91 -8.42 35.88
CA ASP A 431 -17.00 -7.99 36.74
C ASP A 431 -16.80 -6.54 37.20
N TYR A 432 -15.58 -6.20 37.66
CA TYR A 432 -15.27 -4.84 38.09
C TYR A 432 -15.52 -3.78 37.01
N ILE A 433 -14.96 -3.95 35.81
CA ILE A 433 -15.08 -2.92 34.77
C ILE A 433 -16.51 -2.86 34.20
N MET A 434 -17.20 -4.00 34.12
CA MET A 434 -18.60 -4.07 33.72
C MET A 434 -19.51 -3.35 34.73
N ASP A 435 -19.32 -3.59 36.03
CA ASP A 435 -20.06 -2.90 37.09
C ASP A 435 -19.75 -1.40 37.09
N TYR A 436 -18.48 -1.02 36.91
CA TYR A 436 -18.07 0.39 36.83
C TYR A 436 -18.76 1.13 35.67
N ILE A 437 -18.80 0.53 34.47
CA ILE A 437 -19.48 1.12 33.31
C ILE A 437 -21.00 1.14 33.54
N THR A 438 -21.57 0.10 34.13
CA THR A 438 -23.01 0.05 34.48
C THR A 438 -23.39 1.16 35.47
N ASP A 439 -22.56 1.41 36.47
CA ASP A 439 -22.73 2.49 37.44
C ASP A 439 -22.66 3.87 36.76
N PHE A 440 -21.69 4.06 35.86
CA PHE A 440 -21.58 5.28 35.05
C PHE A 440 -22.84 5.49 34.20
N GLU A 441 -23.27 4.49 33.43
CA GLU A 441 -24.47 4.57 32.61
C GLU A 441 -25.73 4.79 33.47
N THR A 442 -25.79 4.22 34.67
CA THR A 442 -26.90 4.45 35.61
C THR A 442 -26.95 5.90 36.09
N ILE A 443 -25.81 6.50 36.44
CA ILE A 443 -25.74 7.93 36.76
C ILE A 443 -26.18 8.76 35.56
N MET A 444 -25.68 8.43 34.37
CA MET A 444 -26.01 9.15 33.14
C MET A 444 -27.49 9.05 32.78
N SER A 445 -28.18 7.95 33.08
CA SER A 445 -29.61 7.78 32.79
C SER A 445 -30.53 8.48 33.81
N SER A 446 -30.03 8.78 35.01
CA SER A 446 -30.79 9.45 36.08
C SER A 446 -31.20 10.89 35.75
N ASP A 447 -32.18 11.44 36.48
CA ASP A 447 -32.57 12.86 36.37
C ASP A 447 -31.53 13.82 36.96
N THR A 448 -30.61 13.32 37.79
CA THR A 448 -29.57 14.08 38.48
C THR A 448 -28.20 13.93 37.82
N TYR A 449 -28.14 13.45 36.57
CA TYR A 449 -26.89 13.15 35.86
C TYR A 449 -25.90 14.33 35.83
N ASN A 450 -26.40 15.57 35.80
CA ASN A 450 -25.60 16.80 35.76
C ASN A 450 -25.59 17.56 37.09
N ASP A 451 -26.02 16.95 38.19
CA ASP A 451 -25.89 17.54 39.52
C ASP A 451 -24.39 17.60 39.90
N PRO A 452 -23.86 18.73 40.39
CA PRO A 452 -22.44 18.85 40.74
C PRO A 452 -21.96 17.92 41.87
N ALA A 453 -22.85 17.41 42.72
CA ALA A 453 -22.53 16.54 43.84
C ALA A 453 -22.91 15.07 43.61
N GLU A 454 -23.97 14.81 42.85
CA GLU A 454 -24.51 13.46 42.62
C GLU A 454 -24.35 12.95 41.18
N GLY A 455 -23.99 13.83 40.24
CA GLY A 455 -23.88 13.54 38.82
C GLY A 455 -22.52 13.01 38.36
N TYR A 456 -22.23 13.16 37.07
CA TYR A 456 -21.08 12.53 36.42
C TYR A 456 -19.71 13.14 36.76
N TYR A 457 -19.64 14.33 37.36
CA TYR A 457 -18.40 15.12 37.46
C TYR A 457 -17.26 14.40 38.20
N GLU A 458 -17.56 13.55 39.18
CA GLU A 458 -16.57 12.74 39.91
C GLU A 458 -16.30 11.38 39.24
N LYS A 459 -17.05 11.03 38.19
CA LYS A 459 -16.96 9.75 37.46
C LYS A 459 -16.22 9.85 36.15
N VAL A 460 -16.13 11.05 35.56
CA VAL A 460 -15.50 11.25 34.24
C VAL A 460 -14.43 12.32 34.27
N ASN A 461 -13.39 12.12 33.47
CA ASN A 461 -12.50 13.20 33.08
C ASN A 461 -13.19 14.06 32.02
N LEU A 462 -13.97 15.05 32.46
CA LEU A 462 -14.81 15.89 31.59
C LEU A 462 -14.03 16.55 30.44
N GLU A 463 -12.79 16.95 30.67
CA GLU A 463 -11.93 17.56 29.64
C GLU A 463 -11.72 16.61 28.46
N SER A 464 -11.48 15.32 28.72
CA SER A 464 -11.31 14.32 27.65
C SER A 464 -12.56 14.11 26.79
N PHE A 465 -13.76 14.18 27.41
CA PHE A 465 -15.02 14.08 26.67
C PHE A 465 -15.23 15.30 25.79
N ILE A 466 -14.94 16.50 26.32
CA ILE A 466 -15.00 17.76 25.56
C ILE A 466 -14.04 17.73 24.38
N ASP A 467 -12.80 17.28 24.59
CA ASP A 467 -11.78 17.21 23.55
C ASP A 467 -12.16 16.25 22.41
N VAL A 468 -12.63 15.05 22.75
CA VAL A 468 -13.10 14.06 21.76
C VAL A 468 -14.32 14.58 21.01
N SER A 469 -15.25 15.27 21.69
CA SER A 469 -16.37 15.92 21.03
C SER A 469 -15.90 17.00 20.06
N PHE A 470 -15.01 17.91 20.47
CA PHE A 470 -14.49 18.93 19.55
C PHE A 470 -13.80 18.34 18.34
N LEU A 471 -12.99 17.30 18.51
CA LEU A 471 -12.35 16.61 17.39
C LEU A 471 -13.39 15.96 16.48
N GLY A 472 -14.35 15.22 17.02
CA GLY A 472 -15.42 14.58 16.26
C GLY A 472 -16.24 15.57 15.45
N GLU A 473 -16.59 16.71 16.06
CA GLU A 473 -17.38 17.77 15.43
C GLU A 473 -16.60 18.54 14.36
N ILE A 474 -15.40 19.01 14.68
CA ILE A 474 -14.57 19.78 13.74
C ILE A 474 -14.16 18.90 12.56
N SER A 475 -13.87 17.63 12.81
CA SER A 475 -13.48 16.72 11.75
C SER A 475 -14.68 16.14 11.00
N LYS A 476 -15.91 16.28 11.50
CA LYS A 476 -17.10 15.59 10.96
C LYS A 476 -16.84 14.10 10.73
N ASN A 477 -16.20 13.44 11.71
CA ASN A 477 -15.92 12.01 11.59
C ASN A 477 -17.24 11.24 11.76
N VAL A 478 -17.66 10.54 10.72
CA VAL A 478 -18.93 9.76 10.70
C VAL A 478 -18.98 8.62 11.72
N ASP A 479 -17.81 8.20 12.20
CA ASP A 479 -17.67 7.16 13.22
C ASP A 479 -17.41 7.73 14.62
N ALA A 480 -17.29 9.06 14.77
CA ALA A 480 -17.17 9.71 16.07
C ALA A 480 -18.29 9.26 17.01
N TYR A 481 -17.95 9.17 18.30
CA TYR A 481 -18.83 8.77 19.41
C TYR A 481 -19.24 7.29 19.46
N ARG A 482 -19.17 6.56 18.35
CA ARG A 482 -19.81 5.23 18.21
C ARG A 482 -18.90 4.09 17.78
N LEU A 483 -17.79 4.37 17.11
CA LEU A 483 -16.90 3.37 16.52
C LEU A 483 -15.44 3.81 16.65
N SER A 484 -14.52 2.85 16.76
CA SER A 484 -13.11 3.12 17.15
C SER A 484 -13.00 4.02 18.39
N ALA A 485 -13.98 3.93 19.29
CA ALA A 485 -14.11 4.81 20.43
C ALA A 485 -13.48 4.16 21.66
N TYR A 486 -12.25 4.56 21.98
CA TYR A 486 -11.51 4.08 23.13
C TYR A 486 -11.86 4.88 24.39
N MET A 487 -11.83 4.21 25.53
CA MET A 487 -11.93 4.80 26.85
C MET A 487 -11.06 4.01 27.83
N TYR A 488 -10.57 4.68 28.86
CA TYR A 488 -9.71 4.05 29.85
C TYR A 488 -10.00 4.53 31.26
N LYS A 489 -9.58 3.70 32.23
CA LYS A 489 -9.69 3.96 33.65
C LYS A 489 -8.41 3.51 34.36
N ASP A 490 -7.83 4.39 35.16
CA ASP A 490 -6.70 4.07 36.03
C ASP A 490 -7.16 3.71 37.45
N LYS A 491 -6.21 3.30 38.30
CA LYS A 491 -6.48 2.90 39.68
C LYS A 491 -7.09 4.08 40.43
N ASP A 492 -7.99 3.79 41.36
CA ASP A 492 -8.69 4.82 42.14
C ASP A 492 -7.71 5.71 42.92
N SER A 493 -6.55 5.15 43.32
CA SER A 493 -5.46 5.90 43.95
C SER A 493 -4.68 6.86 43.04
N VAL A 494 -4.86 6.77 41.71
CA VAL A 494 -4.21 7.63 40.70
C VAL A 494 -5.23 8.59 40.09
N ASP A 495 -6.16 8.06 39.29
CA ASP A 495 -7.32 8.76 38.76
C ASP A 495 -8.41 7.73 38.43
N GLY A 496 -9.37 7.59 39.33
CA GLY A 496 -10.47 6.64 39.19
C GLY A 496 -11.54 7.04 38.19
N ARG A 497 -11.39 8.18 37.49
CA ARG A 497 -12.39 8.68 36.53
C ARG A 497 -12.27 7.98 35.18
N LEU A 498 -13.39 7.82 34.49
CA LEU A 498 -13.43 7.35 33.11
C LEU A 498 -12.90 8.45 32.18
N THR A 499 -11.96 8.13 31.31
CA THR A 499 -11.36 9.08 30.38
C THR A 499 -11.60 8.61 28.94
N MET A 500 -12.06 9.53 28.08
CA MET A 500 -12.26 9.24 26.66
C MET A 500 -10.95 9.36 25.87
N GLY A 501 -10.81 8.52 24.86
CA GLY A 501 -9.65 8.44 24.00
C GLY A 501 -8.71 7.27 24.35
N PRO A 502 -7.54 7.19 23.70
CA PRO A 502 -7.09 8.10 22.64
C PRO A 502 -7.96 7.99 21.38
N ILE A 503 -7.99 9.05 20.57
CA ILE A 503 -8.73 9.01 19.29
C ILE A 503 -8.10 8.01 18.30
N TRP A 504 -8.94 7.42 17.46
CA TRP A 504 -8.50 6.42 16.47
C TRP A 504 -9.41 6.42 15.24
N ASP A 505 -8.84 6.06 14.08
CA ASP A 505 -9.53 5.84 12.80
C ASP A 505 -10.34 7.04 12.27
N TYR A 506 -9.62 8.10 11.88
CA TYR A 506 -10.16 9.36 11.34
C TYR A 506 -10.02 9.46 9.81
N ASN A 507 -9.79 8.35 9.11
CA ASN A 507 -9.68 8.32 7.65
C ASN A 507 -10.99 8.72 6.93
N LEU A 508 -12.14 8.56 7.58
CA LEU A 508 -13.45 8.97 7.08
C LEU A 508 -13.84 10.41 7.41
N ALA A 509 -12.98 11.12 8.16
CA ALA A 509 -13.21 12.50 8.57
C ALA A 509 -12.89 13.52 7.47
N PHE A 510 -13.02 14.80 7.79
CA PHE A 510 -12.67 15.96 6.96
C PHE A 510 -13.24 15.86 5.55
N GLY A 511 -14.55 15.61 5.44
CA GLY A 511 -15.27 15.55 4.17
C GLY A 511 -14.96 14.36 3.29
N ASN A 512 -14.38 13.27 3.82
CA ASN A 512 -14.08 12.08 3.02
C ASN A 512 -15.31 11.18 2.79
N ALA A 513 -16.21 11.10 3.77
CA ALA A 513 -17.40 10.25 3.70
C ALA A 513 -18.54 10.95 2.95
N ASP A 514 -19.20 10.21 2.06
CA ASP A 514 -20.39 10.61 1.30
C ASP A 514 -21.71 10.12 1.94
N TYR A 515 -21.64 9.77 3.22
CA TYR A 515 -22.77 9.32 4.04
C TYR A 515 -22.71 9.97 5.43
N TYR A 516 -23.81 9.89 6.19
CA TYR A 516 -23.98 10.51 7.52
C TYR A 516 -23.46 11.95 7.60
N ASP A 517 -23.79 12.76 6.59
CA ASP A 517 -23.43 14.18 6.49
C ASP A 517 -21.94 14.49 6.69
N GLY A 518 -21.04 13.51 6.50
CA GLY A 518 -19.59 13.68 6.72
C GLY A 518 -18.96 14.70 5.78
N TRP A 519 -19.58 14.95 4.62
CA TRP A 519 -19.19 15.99 3.65
C TRP A 519 -19.73 17.39 3.99
N ASN A 520 -20.73 17.49 4.87
CA ASN A 520 -21.42 18.73 5.15
C ASN A 520 -20.71 19.49 6.29
N PRO A 521 -20.19 20.71 6.05
CA PRO A 521 -19.53 21.49 7.10
C PRO A 521 -20.52 22.13 8.10
N GLU A 522 -21.83 22.06 7.85
CA GLU A 522 -22.85 22.64 8.72
C GLU A 522 -23.42 21.60 9.69
N GLY A 523 -23.86 22.06 10.88
CA GLY A 523 -24.50 21.24 11.89
C GLY A 523 -23.55 20.30 12.65
N TRP A 524 -24.07 19.68 13.71
CA TRP A 524 -23.32 18.77 14.57
C TRP A 524 -23.36 17.34 14.01
N GLN A 525 -22.23 16.65 14.04
CA GLN A 525 -22.11 15.23 13.72
C GLN A 525 -22.88 14.36 14.71
N MET A 526 -22.91 14.74 15.98
CA MET A 526 -23.73 14.09 17.02
C MET A 526 -25.24 14.05 16.70
N ASP A 527 -25.75 15.00 15.92
CA ASP A 527 -27.17 15.13 15.56
C ASP A 527 -27.54 14.38 14.26
N VAL A 528 -26.62 13.65 13.65
CA VAL A 528 -26.84 13.01 12.34
C VAL A 528 -27.85 11.86 12.42
N GLU A 529 -28.70 11.74 11.40
CA GLU A 529 -29.61 10.60 11.27
C GLU A 529 -28.88 9.32 10.82
N LEU A 530 -28.67 8.40 11.76
CA LEU A 530 -28.03 7.09 11.48
C LEU A 530 -28.98 6.02 10.90
N GLY A 531 -30.28 6.31 10.81
CA GLY A 531 -31.29 5.41 10.25
C GLY A 531 -31.31 4.03 10.92
N ASN A 532 -31.14 2.96 10.14
CA ASN A 532 -31.14 1.57 10.62
C ASN A 532 -29.73 1.02 10.93
N ASP A 533 -28.70 1.87 11.01
CA ASP A 533 -27.37 1.41 11.43
C ASP A 533 -27.44 0.83 12.85
N GLY A 534 -26.89 -0.37 13.06
CA GLY A 534 -26.85 -1.04 14.36
C GLY A 534 -25.81 -0.48 15.32
N PHE A 535 -24.90 0.38 14.86
CA PHE A 535 -23.91 1.06 15.69
C PHE A 535 -24.40 2.48 16.01
N LYS A 536 -25.13 2.62 17.11
CA LYS A 536 -25.68 3.90 17.57
C LYS A 536 -24.68 4.69 18.42
N ILE A 537 -24.93 6.00 18.51
CA ILE A 537 -24.22 6.87 19.45
C ILE A 537 -24.70 6.53 20.88
N PRO A 538 -23.78 6.22 21.80
CA PRO A 538 -24.12 6.02 23.21
C PRO A 538 -24.94 7.17 23.80
N PHE A 539 -26.02 6.85 24.51
CA PHE A 539 -26.96 7.87 25.00
C PHE A 539 -26.32 8.92 25.91
N TRP A 540 -25.27 8.52 26.65
CA TRP A 540 -24.59 9.37 27.61
C TRP A 540 -23.85 10.53 26.94
N TRP A 541 -23.47 10.42 25.65
CA TRP A 541 -22.90 11.53 24.90
C TRP A 541 -23.86 12.73 24.81
N TYR A 542 -25.17 12.50 24.68
CA TYR A 542 -26.18 13.55 24.65
C TYR A 542 -26.42 14.23 26.00
N ARG A 543 -25.76 13.74 27.06
CA ARG A 543 -25.94 14.19 28.44
C ARG A 543 -24.65 14.73 29.07
N ILE A 544 -23.47 14.51 28.50
CA ILE A 544 -22.19 15.00 29.06
C ILE A 544 -21.92 16.45 28.64
#